data_AF-A0A1F7LED0-F1
#
_entry.id   AF-A0A1F7LED0-F1
#
_cell.length_a   1.000
_cell.length_b   1.000
_cell.length_c   1.000
_cell.angle_alpha   90.00
_cell.angle_beta   90.00
_cell.angle_gamma   90.00
#
_symmetry.space_group_name_H-M   'P 1'
#
loop_
_entity.id
_entity.type
_entity.pdbx_description
1 polymer ?
#
loop_
_entity_poly.entity_id
_entity_poly.type
_entity_poly.pdbx_seq_one_letter_code
_entity_poly.pdbx_strand_id
1 'polypeptide(L)'
;MDDFNWTLHASALVTGLVFGYVLQRGGFCLTRALSNAVLMRDGTILRAYLLALLVAIIGVHTLGALGLLEVPVRPFRWVANILGGLFFGVGMILSGGCSGSTWYRVGEGAVGAWVVLLGFAMGATTVSVGALVPLRTWLQAPTVTVGGAAPTLYALVGLSPWMVIAVLAVAGALFLFRGQAEPDHGKWPWPATGLAVGVMIAAGWWTSGFGDRPAGITFASNTGHLLTYPLVGYPTQVTWSMVMLCGVPVGAWAAACRAGEFRWKLPPGWSLVKIFGGGLLMGGAALLAEGCNINQGLTNSATLSIGSLVTFASMALGAWLALWALYLRRG
;
A
#
# COMPACT_ATOMS: atom_id res chain seq x y z
N MET A 1 -1.22 -34.02 5.31
CA MET A 1 -1.95 -33.35 4.21
C MET A 1 -2.74 -32.27 4.90
N ASP A 2 -2.16 -31.07 4.99
CA ASP A 2 -2.77 -29.96 5.72
C ASP A 2 -4.11 -29.62 5.07
N ASP A 3 -5.16 -29.53 5.87
CA ASP A 3 -6.52 -29.23 5.40
C ASP A 3 -6.49 -27.95 4.55
N PHE A 4 -6.79 -28.10 3.26
CA PHE A 4 -6.91 -26.96 2.35
C PHE A 4 -8.05 -26.07 2.84
N ASN A 5 -7.70 -24.97 3.50
CA ASN A 5 -8.67 -24.11 4.16
C ASN A 5 -9.41 -23.26 3.11
N TRP A 6 -10.49 -23.84 2.56
CA TRP A 6 -11.28 -23.24 1.48
C TRP A 6 -11.80 -21.83 1.82
N THR A 7 -12.11 -21.55 3.08
CA THR A 7 -12.63 -20.23 3.49
C THR A 7 -11.54 -19.16 3.45
N LEU A 8 -10.30 -19.49 3.83
CA LEU A 8 -9.14 -18.62 3.72
C LEU A 8 -8.85 -18.27 2.26
N HIS A 9 -8.77 -19.28 1.39
CA HIS A 9 -8.45 -19.07 -0.02
C HIS A 9 -9.57 -18.33 -0.76
N ALA A 10 -10.83 -18.67 -0.52
CA ALA A 10 -11.97 -18.02 -1.15
C ALA A 10 -12.10 -16.56 -0.71
N SER A 11 -11.99 -16.27 0.60
CA SER A 11 -12.05 -14.89 1.10
C SER A 11 -10.90 -14.04 0.56
N ALA A 12 -9.69 -14.58 0.49
CA ALA A 12 -8.53 -13.90 -0.09
C ALA A 12 -8.75 -13.55 -1.57
N LEU A 13 -9.18 -14.53 -2.38
CA LEU A 13 -9.43 -14.33 -3.80
C LEU A 13 -10.53 -13.31 -4.05
N VAL A 14 -11.66 -13.42 -3.33
CA VAL A 14 -12.78 -12.47 -3.47
C VAL A 14 -12.33 -11.06 -3.09
N THR A 15 -11.64 -10.90 -1.96
CA THR A 15 -11.10 -9.60 -1.55
C THR A 15 -10.13 -9.05 -2.60
N GLY A 16 -9.25 -9.89 -3.14
CA GLY A 16 -8.31 -9.50 -4.21
C GLY A 16 -9.00 -9.07 -5.50
N LEU A 17 -9.99 -9.84 -5.95
CA LEU A 17 -10.79 -9.55 -7.16
C LEU A 17 -11.53 -8.22 -7.02
N VAL A 18 -12.25 -8.02 -5.92
CA VAL A 18 -13.00 -6.79 -5.68
C VAL A 18 -12.06 -5.60 -5.53
N PHE A 19 -10.96 -5.77 -4.78
CA PHE A 19 -10.00 -4.70 -4.57
C PHE A 19 -9.30 -4.29 -5.87
N GLY A 20 -8.89 -5.26 -6.69
CA GLY A 20 -8.31 -5.01 -8.03
C GLY A 20 -9.29 -4.28 -8.95
N TYR A 21 -10.57 -4.64 -8.93
CA TYR A 21 -11.61 -3.97 -9.71
C TYR A 21 -11.77 -2.50 -9.29
N VAL A 22 -11.86 -2.24 -7.98
CA VAL A 22 -12.00 -0.88 -7.42
C VAL A 22 -10.77 -0.02 -7.75
N LEU A 23 -9.55 -0.56 -7.58
CA LEU A 23 -8.32 0.17 -7.87
C LEU A 23 -8.21 0.59 -9.34
N GLN A 24 -8.59 -0.30 -10.27
CA GLN A 24 -8.54 -0.04 -11.71
C GLN A 24 -9.55 1.04 -12.11
N ARG A 25 -10.80 0.92 -11.65
CA ARG A 25 -11.88 1.88 -11.96
C ARG A 25 -11.64 3.25 -11.36
N GLY A 26 -11.09 3.32 -10.15
CA GLY A 26 -10.75 4.57 -9.47
C GLY A 26 -9.39 5.15 -9.86
N GLY A 27 -8.56 4.40 -10.62
CA GLY A 27 -7.20 4.81 -10.94
C GLY A 27 -6.35 5.14 -9.71
N PHE A 28 -6.58 4.40 -8.61
CA PHE A 28 -6.05 4.72 -7.29
C PHE A 28 -4.56 4.39 -7.22
N CYS A 29 -3.73 5.43 -7.27
CA CYS A 29 -2.28 5.31 -7.25
C CYS A 29 -1.66 6.48 -6.49
N LEU A 30 -0.92 6.19 -5.42
CA LEU A 30 -0.25 7.21 -4.62
C LEU A 30 0.82 7.96 -5.42
N THR A 31 1.58 7.26 -6.26
CA THR A 31 2.58 7.89 -7.15
C THR A 31 1.92 8.95 -8.03
N ARG A 32 0.76 8.64 -8.61
CA ARG A 32 -0.01 9.60 -9.42
C ARG A 32 -0.56 10.74 -8.56
N ALA A 33 -1.08 10.45 -7.37
CA ALA A 33 -1.59 11.46 -6.45
C ALA A 33 -0.52 12.50 -6.07
N LEU A 34 0.68 12.05 -5.70
CA LEU A 34 1.79 12.93 -5.32
C LEU A 34 2.35 13.69 -6.53
N SER A 35 2.57 13.02 -7.66
CA SER A 35 3.05 13.67 -8.88
C SER A 35 2.07 14.72 -9.41
N ASN A 36 0.76 14.43 -9.43
CA ASN A 36 -0.25 15.39 -9.86
C ASN A 36 -0.34 16.59 -8.90
N ALA A 37 -0.28 16.34 -7.59
CA ALA A 37 -0.33 17.41 -6.60
C ALA A 37 0.87 18.37 -6.73
N VAL A 38 2.07 17.84 -7.00
CA VAL A 38 3.30 18.64 -7.10
C VAL A 38 3.43 19.32 -8.46
N LEU A 39 3.22 18.59 -9.56
CA LEU A 39 3.49 19.08 -10.92
C LEU A 39 2.29 19.82 -11.53
N MET A 40 1.08 19.30 -11.33
CA MET A 40 -0.15 19.79 -11.97
C MET A 40 -1.04 20.59 -11.02
N ARG A 41 -0.69 20.66 -9.73
CA ARG A 41 -1.51 21.22 -8.64
C ARG A 41 -2.91 20.58 -8.55
N ASP A 42 -3.04 19.34 -9.02
CA ASP A 42 -4.27 18.56 -8.96
C ASP A 42 -4.22 17.58 -7.78
N GLY A 43 -5.06 17.85 -6.78
CA GLY A 43 -5.18 17.06 -5.55
C GLY A 43 -6.30 16.03 -5.56
N THR A 44 -6.98 15.78 -6.69
CA THR A 44 -8.20 14.96 -6.74
C THR A 44 -7.98 13.53 -6.21
N ILE A 45 -6.93 12.84 -6.66
CA ILE A 45 -6.60 11.48 -6.19
C ILE A 45 -6.07 11.52 -4.74
N LEU A 46 -5.40 12.60 -4.34
CA LEU A 46 -4.95 12.76 -2.95
C LEU A 46 -6.15 12.87 -1.99
N ARG A 47 -7.22 13.56 -2.39
CA ARG A 47 -8.49 13.60 -1.64
C ARG A 47 -9.14 12.21 -1.55
N ALA A 48 -9.14 11.43 -2.62
CA ALA A 48 -9.60 10.03 -2.58
C ALA A 48 -8.81 9.20 -1.55
N TYR A 49 -7.48 9.39 -1.51
CA TYR A 49 -6.61 8.70 -0.56
C TYR A 49 -6.90 9.09 0.90
N LEU A 50 -7.08 10.39 1.17
CA LEU A 50 -7.45 10.88 2.51
C LEU A 50 -8.83 10.38 2.94
N LEU A 51 -9.82 10.39 2.04
CA LEU A 51 -11.15 9.83 2.34
C LEU A 51 -11.05 8.33 2.63
N ALA A 52 -10.28 7.57 1.84
CA ALA A 52 -10.06 6.16 2.08
C ALA A 52 -9.43 5.90 3.45
N LEU A 53 -8.45 6.72 3.86
CA LEU A 53 -7.84 6.63 5.18
C LEU A 53 -8.86 6.90 6.30
N LEU A 54 -9.68 7.94 6.19
CA LEU A 54 -10.70 8.27 7.20
C LEU A 54 -11.72 7.16 7.36
N VAL A 55 -12.25 6.64 6.25
CA VAL A 55 -13.19 5.52 6.26
C VAL A 55 -12.53 4.26 6.85
N ALA A 56 -11.27 3.99 6.51
CA ALA A 56 -10.53 2.87 7.07
C ALA A 56 -10.29 3.00 8.59
N ILE A 57 -9.93 4.20 9.08
CA ILE A 57 -9.78 4.48 10.52
C ILE A 57 -11.09 4.16 11.25
N ILE A 58 -12.21 4.72 10.79
CA ILE A 58 -13.52 4.48 11.40
C ILE A 58 -13.86 2.98 11.36
N GLY A 59 -13.70 2.34 10.21
CA GLY A 59 -13.97 0.91 10.03
C GLY A 59 -13.16 0.03 10.98
N VAL A 60 -11.84 0.18 11.01
CA VAL A 60 -10.96 -0.65 11.86
C VAL A 60 -11.25 -0.47 13.34
N HIS A 61 -11.48 0.77 13.80
CA HIS A 61 -11.82 1.02 15.20
C HIS A 61 -13.22 0.54 15.59
N THR A 62 -14.21 0.59 14.68
CA THR A 62 -15.52 -0.05 14.92
C THR A 62 -15.39 -1.56 15.05
N LEU A 63 -14.58 -2.22 14.22
CA LEU A 63 -14.34 -3.66 14.30
C LEU A 63 -13.64 -4.05 15.61
N GLY A 64 -12.68 -3.25 16.07
CA GLY A 64 -12.05 -3.43 17.37
C GLY A 64 -13.03 -3.25 18.54
N ALA A 65 -13.91 -2.24 18.48
CA ALA A 65 -14.90 -1.97 19.52
C ALA A 65 -15.96 -3.07 19.64
N LEU A 66 -16.28 -3.76 18.55
CA LEU A 66 -17.17 -4.91 18.54
C LEU A 66 -16.50 -6.21 19.04
N GLY A 67 -15.20 -6.17 19.36
CA GLY A 67 -14.43 -7.34 19.83
C GLY A 67 -14.15 -8.37 18.72
N LEU A 68 -14.31 -7.99 17.45
CA LEU A 68 -14.22 -8.91 16.32
C LEU A 68 -12.78 -9.10 15.83
N LEU A 69 -11.85 -8.21 16.23
CA LEU A 69 -10.43 -8.26 15.87
C LEU A 69 -9.54 -7.64 16.95
N GLU A 70 -8.47 -8.34 17.31
CA GLU A 70 -7.30 -7.74 17.93
C GLU A 70 -6.36 -7.24 16.83
N VAL A 71 -6.22 -5.93 16.72
CA VAL A 71 -5.43 -5.30 15.65
C VAL A 71 -3.98 -5.17 16.12
N PRO A 72 -3.01 -5.93 15.56
CA PRO A 72 -1.62 -5.84 15.97
C PRO A 72 -1.01 -4.52 15.54
N VAL A 73 -0.60 -3.70 16.51
CA VAL A 73 0.12 -2.45 16.24
C VAL A 73 1.60 -2.76 16.02
N ARG A 74 2.15 -2.36 14.87
CA ARG A 74 3.55 -2.61 14.54
C ARG A 74 4.51 -1.76 15.39
N PRO A 75 5.66 -2.31 15.80
CA PRO A 75 6.66 -1.59 16.58
C PRO A 75 7.24 -0.42 15.77
N PHE A 76 7.59 0.67 16.45
CA PHE A 76 8.19 1.81 15.80
C PHE A 76 9.71 1.67 15.74
N ARG A 77 10.22 1.25 14.57
CA ARG A 77 11.65 1.16 14.27
C ARG A 77 12.10 2.41 13.52
N TRP A 78 12.29 3.52 14.22
CA TRP A 78 12.40 4.86 13.61
C TRP A 78 13.42 4.95 12.46
N VAL A 79 14.62 4.38 12.61
CA VAL A 79 15.67 4.40 11.57
C VAL A 79 15.20 3.67 10.30
N ALA A 80 14.74 2.44 10.45
CA ALA A 80 14.26 1.61 9.35
C ALA A 80 13.01 2.21 8.68
N ASN A 81 12.09 2.75 9.48
CA ASN A 81 10.85 3.35 9.02
C ASN A 81 11.08 4.62 8.18
N ILE A 82 11.98 5.50 8.63
CA ILE A 82 12.31 6.74 7.92
C ILE A 82 13.13 6.44 6.67
N LEU A 83 14.25 5.72 6.80
CA LEU A 83 15.11 5.42 5.66
C LEU A 83 14.40 4.54 4.63
N GLY A 84 13.73 3.47 5.08
CA GLY A 84 12.94 2.60 4.21
C GLY A 84 11.80 3.37 3.55
N GLY A 85 11.11 4.26 4.28
CA GLY A 85 10.08 5.13 3.72
C GLY A 85 10.63 6.01 2.59
N LEU A 86 11.74 6.73 2.84
CA LEU A 86 12.38 7.60 1.86
C LEU A 86 12.78 6.84 0.58
N PHE A 87 13.50 5.73 0.71
CA PHE A 87 13.93 4.93 -0.43
C PHE A 87 12.74 4.31 -1.19
N PHE A 88 11.69 3.90 -0.48
CA PHE A 88 10.46 3.41 -1.11
C PHE A 88 9.79 4.53 -1.93
N GLY A 89 9.74 5.76 -1.39
CA GLY A 89 9.27 6.95 -2.07
C GLY A 89 10.01 7.25 -3.38
N VAL A 90 11.34 7.21 -3.34
CA VAL A 90 12.19 7.36 -4.52
C VAL A 90 11.92 6.26 -5.54
N GLY A 91 11.84 5.00 -5.09
CA GLY A 91 11.52 3.84 -5.94
C GLY A 91 10.16 3.94 -6.64
N MET A 92 9.14 4.49 -5.95
CA MET A 92 7.81 4.72 -6.53
C MET A 92 7.86 5.67 -7.73
N ILE A 93 8.62 6.77 -7.64
CA ILE A 93 8.75 7.74 -8.73
C ILE A 93 9.58 7.17 -9.89
N LEU A 94 10.67 6.44 -9.59
CA LEU A 94 11.52 5.83 -10.61
C LEU A 94 10.79 4.75 -11.42
N SER A 95 9.99 3.91 -10.75
CA SER A 95 9.20 2.85 -11.38
C SER A 95 7.91 3.34 -12.03
N GLY A 96 7.45 4.56 -11.71
CA GLY A 96 6.21 5.12 -12.23
C GLY A 96 4.95 4.41 -11.72
N GLY A 97 5.04 3.80 -10.53
CA GLY A 97 3.95 3.09 -9.87
C GLY A 97 4.21 2.88 -8.38
N CYS A 98 3.17 2.61 -7.62
CA CYS A 98 3.24 2.11 -6.26
C CYS A 98 2.84 0.63 -6.20
N SER A 99 3.17 -0.05 -5.11
CA SER A 99 2.94 -1.50 -4.93
C SER A 99 1.57 -1.99 -5.42
N GLY A 100 0.46 -1.43 -4.91
CA GLY A 100 -0.88 -1.82 -5.35
C GLY A 100 -1.18 -1.45 -6.79
N SER A 101 -0.65 -0.32 -7.28
CA SER A 101 -0.87 0.08 -8.66
C SER A 101 -0.17 -0.81 -9.67
N THR A 102 1.00 -1.33 -9.30
CA THR A 102 1.74 -2.25 -10.16
C THR A 102 0.96 -3.53 -10.36
N TRP A 103 0.35 -4.07 -9.30
CA TRP A 103 -0.47 -5.29 -9.38
C TRP A 103 -1.73 -5.13 -10.23
N TYR A 104 -2.50 -4.05 -10.10
CA TYR A 104 -3.68 -3.87 -10.95
C TYR A 104 -3.29 -3.55 -12.41
N ARG A 105 -2.19 -2.81 -12.64
CA ARG A 105 -1.70 -2.47 -14.00
C ARG A 105 -1.23 -3.69 -14.78
N VAL A 106 -0.79 -4.74 -14.10
CA VAL A 106 -0.57 -6.05 -14.72
C VAL A 106 -1.87 -6.55 -15.36
N GLY A 107 -3.00 -6.43 -14.67
CA GLY A 107 -4.33 -6.77 -15.20
C GLY A 107 -4.79 -5.86 -16.35
N GLU A 108 -4.33 -4.61 -16.40
CA GLU A 108 -4.61 -3.69 -17.53
C GLU A 108 -3.81 -4.01 -18.80
N GLY A 109 -2.84 -4.93 -18.75
CA GLY A 109 -1.95 -5.26 -19.87
C GLY A 109 -0.68 -4.40 -19.94
N ALA A 110 -0.28 -3.73 -18.84
CA ALA A 110 0.96 -2.96 -18.81
C ALA A 110 2.18 -3.87 -18.64
N VAL A 111 2.94 -4.09 -19.71
CA VAL A 111 4.13 -4.96 -19.70
C VAL A 111 5.20 -4.43 -18.73
N GLY A 112 5.34 -3.11 -18.64
CA GLY A 112 6.27 -2.48 -17.68
C GLY A 112 5.97 -2.83 -16.22
N ALA A 113 4.71 -3.10 -15.86
CA ALA A 113 4.34 -3.45 -14.48
C ALA A 113 4.91 -4.81 -14.06
N TRP A 114 4.99 -5.77 -14.99
CA TRP A 114 5.67 -7.05 -14.74
C TRP A 114 7.15 -6.84 -14.39
N VAL A 115 7.83 -5.96 -15.12
CA VAL A 115 9.24 -5.66 -14.87
C VAL A 115 9.44 -4.98 -13.51
N VAL A 116 8.52 -4.10 -13.09
CA VAL A 116 8.52 -3.56 -11.71
C VAL A 116 8.34 -4.68 -10.69
N LEU A 117 7.38 -5.59 -10.88
CA LEU A 117 7.12 -6.69 -9.93
C LEU A 117 8.32 -7.62 -9.80
N LEU A 118 8.99 -7.92 -10.91
CA LEU A 118 10.22 -8.71 -10.90
C LEU A 118 11.33 -8.02 -10.12
N GLY A 119 11.58 -6.73 -10.40
CA GLY A 119 12.53 -5.93 -9.62
C GLY A 119 12.17 -5.91 -8.14
N PHE A 120 10.89 -5.67 -7.83
CA PHE A 120 10.36 -5.65 -6.46
C PHE A 120 10.59 -6.98 -5.76
N ALA A 121 10.28 -8.09 -6.40
CA ALA A 121 10.48 -9.42 -5.85
C ALA A 121 11.95 -9.67 -5.53
N MET A 122 12.84 -9.37 -6.47
CA MET A 122 14.29 -9.53 -6.27
C MET A 122 14.78 -8.66 -5.11
N GLY A 123 14.45 -7.37 -5.09
CA GLY A 123 14.85 -6.47 -4.00
C GLY A 123 14.29 -6.89 -2.64
N ALA A 124 13.02 -7.29 -2.59
CA ALA A 124 12.40 -7.82 -1.38
C ALA A 124 13.11 -9.09 -0.89
N THR A 125 13.45 -10.00 -1.81
CA THR A 125 14.14 -11.27 -1.51
C THR A 125 15.55 -11.04 -0.98
N THR A 126 16.30 -10.12 -1.58
CA THR A 126 17.66 -9.78 -1.14
C THR A 126 17.69 -9.28 0.31
N VAL A 127 16.63 -8.58 0.73
CA VAL A 127 16.49 -8.02 2.09
C VAL A 127 15.77 -8.97 3.06
N SER A 128 14.97 -9.92 2.56
CA SER A 128 14.27 -10.89 3.40
C SER A 128 15.12 -12.11 3.76
N VAL A 129 15.81 -12.70 2.79
CA VAL A 129 16.61 -13.95 2.93
C VAL A 129 18.01 -13.85 2.35
N GLY A 130 18.32 -12.78 1.62
CA GLY A 130 19.60 -12.61 0.92
C GLY A 130 20.68 -11.87 1.72
N ALA A 131 21.65 -11.32 0.97
CA ALA A 131 22.85 -10.68 1.53
C ALA A 131 22.59 -9.42 2.38
N LEU A 132 21.43 -8.78 2.24
CA LEU A 132 21.11 -7.54 2.97
C LEU A 132 20.39 -7.78 4.31
N VAL A 133 20.22 -9.05 4.72
CA VAL A 133 19.62 -9.39 6.02
C VAL A 133 20.37 -8.75 7.20
N PRO A 134 21.71 -8.81 7.31
CA PRO A 134 22.43 -8.20 8.43
C PRO A 134 22.22 -6.69 8.51
N LEU A 135 22.20 -6.02 7.35
CA LEU A 135 21.94 -4.59 7.25
C LEU A 135 20.51 -4.25 7.70
N ARG A 136 19.53 -5.02 7.25
CA ARG A 136 18.13 -4.87 7.68
C ARG A 136 18.01 -5.02 9.19
N THR A 137 18.57 -6.09 9.77
CA THR A 137 18.47 -6.34 11.21
C THR A 137 19.14 -5.24 12.01
N TRP A 138 20.27 -4.72 11.54
CA TRP A 138 20.96 -3.61 12.18
C TRP A 138 20.13 -2.32 12.14
N LEU A 139 19.55 -1.97 10.99
CA LEU A 139 18.69 -0.80 10.86
C LEU A 139 17.37 -0.94 11.63
N GLN A 140 16.89 -2.17 11.80
CA GLN A 140 15.66 -2.48 12.52
C GLN A 140 15.87 -2.60 14.04
N ALA A 141 17.10 -2.74 14.53
CA ALA A 141 17.39 -2.91 15.96
C ALA A 141 16.90 -1.74 16.85
N PRO A 142 17.04 -0.45 16.45
CA PRO A 142 16.56 0.66 17.24
C PRO A 142 15.02 0.71 17.25
N THR A 143 14.41 0.23 18.34
CA THR A 143 12.97 0.24 18.56
C THR A 143 12.61 1.28 19.62
N VAL A 144 11.56 2.05 19.35
CA VAL A 144 10.96 2.96 20.33
C VAL A 144 9.64 2.35 20.76
N THR A 145 9.51 2.09 22.06
CA THR A 145 8.26 1.67 22.68
C THR A 145 7.84 2.72 23.70
N VAL A 146 6.54 2.95 23.83
CA VAL A 146 5.97 3.85 24.83
C VAL A 146 5.13 3.00 25.77
N GLY A 147 5.55 2.87 27.03
CA GLY A 147 4.87 2.03 28.02
C GLY A 147 4.88 0.52 27.73
N GLY A 148 5.88 0.02 26.98
CA GLY A 148 5.97 -1.40 26.61
C GLY A 148 5.14 -1.80 25.38
N ALA A 149 4.37 -0.87 24.80
CA ALA A 149 3.60 -1.07 23.58
C ALA A 149 4.09 -0.18 22.43
N ALA A 150 3.66 -0.50 21.21
CA ALA A 150 3.93 0.34 20.05
C ALA A 150 3.23 1.70 20.18
N PRO A 151 3.91 2.81 19.84
CA PRO A 151 3.38 4.15 20.06
C PRO A 151 2.22 4.45 19.09
N THR A 152 1.07 4.81 19.64
CA THR A 152 -0.11 5.27 18.89
C THR A 152 -0.40 6.73 19.18
N LEU A 153 -1.06 7.41 18.23
CA LEU A 153 -1.37 8.83 18.35
C LEU A 153 -2.26 9.12 19.57
N TYR A 154 -3.27 8.28 19.82
CA TYR A 154 -4.16 8.46 20.97
C TYR A 154 -3.44 8.22 22.31
N ALA A 155 -2.49 7.29 22.38
CA ALA A 155 -1.71 7.03 23.58
C ALA A 155 -0.75 8.18 23.91
N LEU A 156 -0.17 8.85 22.91
CA LEU A 156 0.68 10.03 23.14
C LEU A 156 -0.10 11.27 23.59
N VAL A 157 -1.28 11.50 23.02
CA VAL A 157 -2.10 12.67 23.36
C VAL A 157 -2.90 12.43 24.65
N GLY A 158 -2.99 11.18 25.13
CA GLY A 158 -3.74 10.82 26.34
C GLY A 158 -5.26 10.91 26.15
N LEU A 159 -5.74 10.81 24.90
CA LEU A 159 -7.15 10.96 24.55
C LEU A 159 -7.78 9.62 24.18
N SER A 160 -9.10 9.53 24.31
CA SER A 160 -9.87 8.42 23.76
C SER A 160 -9.65 8.31 22.23
N PRO A 161 -9.45 7.10 21.65
CA PRO A 161 -9.33 6.90 20.21
C PRO A 161 -10.44 7.60 19.42
N TRP A 162 -11.68 7.52 19.88
CA TRP A 162 -12.84 8.12 19.22
C TRP A 162 -12.79 9.64 19.11
N MET A 163 -12.16 10.32 20.07
CA MET A 163 -12.02 11.77 20.03
C MET A 163 -10.96 12.20 19.00
N VAL A 164 -9.86 11.44 18.90
CA VAL A 164 -8.86 11.65 17.85
C VAL A 164 -9.47 11.41 16.47
N ILE A 165 -10.26 10.33 16.33
CA ILE A 165 -10.98 10.02 15.09
C ILE A 165 -11.97 11.12 14.73
N ALA A 166 -12.74 11.64 15.69
CA ALA A 166 -13.69 12.72 15.45
C ALA A 166 -13.00 14.00 14.96
N VAL A 167 -11.88 14.39 15.57
CA VAL A 167 -11.09 15.55 15.14
C VAL A 167 -10.54 15.34 13.73
N LEU A 168 -9.97 14.17 13.43
CA LEU A 168 -9.46 13.84 12.10
C LEU A 168 -10.57 13.79 11.05
N ALA A 169 -11.74 13.26 11.40
CA ALA A 169 -12.91 13.19 10.53
C ALA A 169 -13.45 14.58 10.20
N VAL A 170 -13.53 15.48 11.19
CA VAL A 170 -13.95 16.88 10.97
C VAL A 170 -12.92 17.62 10.12
N ALA A 171 -11.64 17.54 10.46
CA ALA A 171 -10.57 18.18 9.68
C ALA A 171 -10.53 17.65 8.24
N GLY A 172 -10.68 16.34 8.08
CA GLY A 172 -10.78 15.66 6.80
C GLY A 172 -11.99 16.14 6.00
N ALA A 173 -13.18 16.12 6.59
CA ALA A 173 -14.41 16.60 5.94
C ALA A 173 -14.27 18.05 5.47
N LEU A 174 -13.75 18.95 6.31
CA LEU A 174 -13.52 20.36 5.95
C LEU A 174 -12.55 20.53 4.77
N PHE A 175 -11.51 19.70 4.69
CA PHE A 175 -10.58 19.70 3.55
C PHE A 175 -11.21 19.13 2.27
N LEU A 176 -12.06 18.10 2.41
CA LEU A 176 -12.77 17.47 1.30
C LEU A 176 -13.84 18.38 0.69
N PHE A 177 -14.57 19.15 1.52
CA PHE A 177 -15.58 20.11 1.07
C PHE A 177 -15.00 21.31 0.31
N ARG A 178 -13.70 21.61 0.49
CA ARG A 178 -12.99 22.65 -0.27
C ARG A 178 -12.53 22.18 -1.65
N GLY A 179 -12.93 20.98 -2.08
CA GLY A 179 -12.50 20.41 -3.34
C GLY A 179 -13.16 21.02 -4.57
N GLN A 180 -12.35 21.38 -5.58
CA GLN A 180 -12.85 21.79 -6.90
C GLN A 180 -13.61 20.66 -7.61
N ALA A 181 -14.52 21.06 -8.49
CA ALA A 181 -15.30 20.17 -9.35
C ALA A 181 -14.38 19.26 -10.19
N GLU A 182 -14.78 18.00 -10.30
CA GLU A 182 -14.03 16.96 -10.97
C GLU A 182 -14.06 17.20 -12.49
N PRO A 183 -12.92 17.21 -13.20
CA PRO A 183 -12.94 17.05 -14.66
C PRO A 183 -13.69 15.76 -15.03
N ASP A 184 -14.25 15.64 -16.23
CA ASP A 184 -14.89 14.38 -16.64
C ASP A 184 -13.84 13.39 -17.14
N HIS A 185 -13.57 12.30 -16.40
CA HIS A 185 -12.48 11.36 -16.70
C HIS A 185 -12.97 10.02 -17.26
N GLY A 186 -14.28 9.80 -17.37
CA GLY A 186 -14.85 8.47 -17.65
C GLY A 186 -14.53 7.40 -16.59
N LYS A 187 -13.94 7.79 -15.44
CA LYS A 187 -13.58 6.93 -14.30
C LYS A 187 -14.49 7.20 -13.11
N TRP A 188 -14.37 6.37 -12.07
CA TRP A 188 -15.12 6.60 -10.83
C TRP A 188 -14.72 7.94 -10.20
N PRO A 189 -15.70 8.68 -9.65
CA PRO A 189 -15.40 9.93 -8.98
C PRO A 189 -14.56 9.65 -7.73
N TRP A 190 -13.72 10.60 -7.34
CA TRP A 190 -12.82 10.48 -6.20
C TRP A 190 -13.51 10.07 -4.89
N PRO A 191 -14.75 10.51 -4.56
CA PRO A 191 -15.41 10.09 -3.31
C PRO A 191 -15.80 8.62 -3.36
N ALA A 192 -16.32 8.14 -4.50
CA ALA A 192 -16.69 6.73 -4.66
C ALA A 192 -15.46 5.83 -4.57
N THR A 193 -14.35 6.25 -5.18
CA THR A 193 -13.07 5.55 -5.09
C THR A 193 -12.55 5.52 -3.66
N GLY A 194 -12.53 6.67 -2.98
CA GLY A 194 -12.06 6.76 -1.60
C GLY A 194 -12.89 5.92 -0.64
N LEU A 195 -14.22 6.01 -0.73
CA LEU A 195 -15.14 5.23 0.08
C LEU A 195 -14.97 3.73 -0.17
N ALA A 196 -14.94 3.30 -1.44
CA ALA A 196 -14.79 1.89 -1.78
C ALA A 196 -13.44 1.33 -1.30
N VAL A 197 -12.33 2.05 -1.50
CA VAL A 197 -11.01 1.63 -1.00
C VAL A 197 -11.01 1.56 0.52
N GLY A 198 -11.53 2.58 1.22
CA GLY A 198 -11.57 2.60 2.69
C GLY A 198 -12.38 1.45 3.29
N VAL A 199 -13.57 1.17 2.73
CA VAL A 199 -14.40 0.02 3.13
C VAL A 199 -13.66 -1.28 2.88
N MET A 200 -12.99 -1.42 1.73
CA MET A 200 -12.20 -2.62 1.43
C MET A 200 -11.00 -2.80 2.38
N ILE A 201 -10.37 -1.73 2.86
CA ILE A 201 -9.30 -1.85 3.87
C ILE A 201 -9.85 -2.38 5.20
N ALA A 202 -10.99 -1.87 5.66
CA ALA A 202 -11.65 -2.36 6.88
C ALA A 202 -12.13 -3.81 6.72
N ALA A 203 -12.79 -4.13 5.60
CA ALA A 203 -13.18 -5.49 5.26
C ALA A 203 -11.96 -6.42 5.13
N GLY A 204 -10.85 -5.92 4.59
CA GLY A 204 -9.60 -6.64 4.47
C GLY A 204 -9.01 -7.04 5.82
N TRP A 205 -9.08 -6.17 6.82
CA TRP A 205 -8.72 -6.50 8.21
C TRP A 205 -9.55 -7.66 8.73
N TRP A 206 -10.88 -7.60 8.55
CA TRP A 206 -11.79 -8.69 8.91
C TRP A 206 -11.47 -10.00 8.19
N THR A 207 -11.41 -9.97 6.87
CA THR A 207 -11.22 -11.18 6.07
C THR A 207 -9.84 -11.77 6.27
N SER A 208 -8.83 -10.96 6.59
CA SER A 208 -7.49 -11.45 6.93
C SER A 208 -7.44 -12.16 8.28
N GLY A 209 -8.40 -11.89 9.18
CA GLY A 209 -8.55 -12.57 10.46
C GLY A 209 -8.99 -14.03 10.34
N PHE A 210 -9.51 -14.45 9.17
CA PHE A 210 -9.77 -15.87 8.89
C PHE A 210 -8.49 -16.66 8.56
N GLY A 211 -7.35 -15.98 8.34
CA GLY A 211 -6.04 -16.59 8.19
C GLY A 211 -5.25 -16.64 9.49
N ASP A 212 -4.02 -17.16 9.44
CA ASP A 212 -3.20 -17.36 10.65
C ASP A 212 -2.87 -16.07 11.41
N ARG A 213 -2.80 -14.93 10.71
CA ARG A 213 -2.50 -13.62 11.32
C ARG A 213 -3.25 -12.48 10.61
N PRO A 214 -4.03 -11.66 11.35
CA PRO A 214 -4.67 -10.48 10.78
C PRO A 214 -3.58 -9.47 10.38
N ALA A 215 -3.45 -9.25 9.08
CA ALA A 215 -2.47 -8.33 8.50
C ALA A 215 -3.11 -7.23 7.65
N GLY A 216 -4.43 -7.33 7.41
CA GLY A 216 -5.15 -6.48 6.48
C GLY A 216 -4.65 -6.59 5.03
N ILE A 217 -5.02 -5.62 4.19
CA ILE A 217 -4.57 -5.58 2.79
C ILE A 217 -3.13 -5.09 2.75
N THR A 218 -2.22 -5.92 2.24
CA THR A 218 -0.80 -5.59 2.11
C THR A 218 -0.15 -6.24 0.90
N PHE A 219 0.68 -5.47 0.19
CA PHE A 219 1.31 -5.87 -1.05
C PHE A 219 2.82 -6.18 -0.90
N ALA A 220 3.52 -5.52 0.02
CA ALA A 220 4.99 -5.48 0.07
C ALA A 220 5.65 -6.86 0.22
N SER A 221 5.76 -7.36 1.45
CA SER A 221 6.43 -8.64 1.75
C SER A 221 5.81 -9.80 0.96
N ASN A 222 4.50 -9.73 0.72
CA ASN A 222 3.75 -10.78 0.04
C ASN A 222 4.04 -10.86 -1.46
N THR A 223 4.42 -9.75 -2.10
CA THR A 223 4.89 -9.77 -3.50
C THR A 223 6.18 -10.58 -3.59
N GLY A 224 7.13 -10.35 -2.67
CA GLY A 224 8.36 -11.14 -2.57
C GLY A 224 8.02 -12.60 -2.31
N HIS A 225 7.24 -12.88 -1.26
CA HIS A 225 6.89 -14.24 -0.88
C HIS A 225 6.14 -15.02 -1.97
N LEU A 226 5.17 -14.41 -2.65
CA LEU A 226 4.41 -15.06 -3.71
C LEU A 226 5.29 -15.44 -4.90
N LEU A 227 6.30 -14.63 -5.20
CA LEU A 227 7.21 -14.88 -6.32
C LEU A 227 8.40 -15.77 -5.93
N THR A 228 8.82 -15.78 -4.67
CA THR A 228 9.86 -16.69 -4.16
C THR A 228 9.34 -18.07 -3.80
N TYR A 229 8.09 -18.18 -3.35
CA TYR A 229 7.52 -19.44 -2.88
C TYR A 229 7.66 -20.59 -3.88
N PRO A 230 7.33 -20.43 -5.18
CA PRO A 230 7.50 -21.49 -6.17
C PRO A 230 8.97 -21.80 -6.51
N LEU A 231 9.89 -20.87 -6.24
CA LEU A 231 11.29 -20.98 -6.64
C LEU A 231 12.16 -21.60 -5.55
N VAL A 232 11.93 -21.23 -4.29
CA VAL A 232 12.80 -21.60 -3.15
C VAL A 232 12.02 -22.18 -1.97
N GLY A 233 10.70 -22.34 -2.07
CA GLY A 233 9.86 -22.89 -1.00
C GLY A 233 9.72 -21.97 0.23
N TYR A 234 10.03 -20.68 0.08
CA TYR A 234 9.94 -19.69 1.16
C TYR A 234 8.84 -18.66 0.88
N PRO A 235 7.97 -18.37 1.87
CA PRO A 235 7.85 -19.00 3.20
C PRO A 235 7.26 -20.42 3.15
N THR A 236 7.37 -21.20 4.21
CA THR A 236 6.94 -22.62 4.21
C THR A 236 5.43 -22.84 4.06
N GLN A 237 4.61 -21.78 4.14
CA GLN A 237 3.16 -21.83 4.06
C GLN A 237 2.60 -20.72 3.17
N VAL A 238 1.50 -21.02 2.48
CA VAL A 238 0.76 -20.05 1.68
C VAL A 238 -0.09 -19.18 2.60
N THR A 239 0.16 -17.88 2.59
CA THR A 239 -0.60 -16.92 3.43
C THR A 239 -1.80 -16.34 2.69
N TRP A 240 -2.82 -15.90 3.45
CA TRP A 240 -4.01 -15.21 2.92
C TRP A 240 -3.65 -14.06 1.95
N SER A 241 -2.65 -13.27 2.30
CA SER A 241 -2.26 -12.12 1.48
C SER A 241 -1.63 -12.50 0.13
N MET A 242 -0.93 -13.64 0.03
CA MET A 242 -0.38 -14.11 -1.24
C MET A 242 -1.50 -14.49 -2.21
N VAL A 243 -2.53 -15.16 -1.69
CA VAL A 243 -3.70 -15.58 -2.48
C VAL A 243 -4.49 -14.36 -2.94
N MET A 244 -4.64 -13.37 -2.06
CA MET A 244 -5.28 -12.09 -2.39
C MET A 244 -4.57 -11.36 -3.53
N LEU A 245 -3.23 -11.35 -3.53
CA LEU A 245 -2.44 -10.75 -4.62
C LEU A 245 -2.72 -11.37 -5.98
N CYS A 246 -2.94 -12.68 -6.06
CA CYS A 246 -3.32 -13.35 -7.31
C CYS A 246 -4.69 -12.89 -7.84
N GLY A 247 -5.63 -12.54 -6.94
CA GLY A 247 -6.95 -12.03 -7.32
C GLY A 247 -6.91 -10.59 -7.89
N VAL A 248 -5.94 -9.77 -7.47
CA VAL A 248 -5.88 -8.35 -7.86
C VAL A 248 -5.74 -8.14 -9.37
N PRO A 249 -4.80 -8.78 -10.09
CA PRO A 249 -4.71 -8.68 -11.55
C PRO A 249 -5.98 -9.13 -12.27
N VAL A 250 -6.63 -10.20 -11.78
CA VAL A 250 -7.83 -10.76 -12.41
C VAL A 250 -9.01 -9.80 -12.27
N GLY A 251 -9.18 -9.20 -11.08
CA GLY A 251 -10.21 -8.20 -10.84
C GLY A 251 -9.98 -6.92 -11.66
N ALA A 252 -8.72 -6.49 -11.76
CA ALA A 252 -8.34 -5.36 -12.57
C ALA A 252 -8.52 -5.62 -14.08
N TRP A 253 -8.21 -6.82 -14.54
CA TRP A 253 -8.45 -7.24 -15.92
C TRP A 253 -9.94 -7.22 -16.26
N ALA A 254 -10.80 -7.78 -15.41
CA ALA A 254 -12.26 -7.72 -15.59
C ALA A 254 -12.77 -6.27 -15.66
N ALA A 255 -12.26 -5.38 -14.79
CA ALA A 255 -12.58 -3.96 -14.82
C ALA A 255 -12.15 -3.28 -16.12
N ALA A 256 -10.91 -3.54 -16.55
CA ALA A 256 -10.32 -2.96 -17.75
C ALA A 256 -11.03 -3.44 -19.04
N CYS A 257 -11.38 -4.73 -19.12
CA CYS A 257 -12.18 -5.27 -20.23
C CYS A 257 -13.56 -4.64 -20.29
N ARG A 258 -14.25 -4.51 -19.15
CA ARG A 258 -15.58 -3.84 -19.08
C ARG A 258 -15.51 -2.36 -19.42
N ALA A 259 -14.36 -1.71 -19.21
CA ALA A 259 -14.12 -0.32 -19.56
C ALA A 259 -13.65 -0.13 -21.02
N GLY A 260 -13.30 -1.21 -21.74
CA GLY A 260 -12.61 -1.10 -23.02
C GLY A 260 -11.18 -0.52 -22.93
N GLU A 261 -10.60 -0.50 -21.72
CA GLU A 261 -9.28 0.09 -21.44
C GLU A 261 -8.12 -0.92 -21.54
N PHE A 262 -8.43 -2.23 -21.63
CA PHE A 262 -7.42 -3.28 -21.71
C PHE A 262 -6.63 -3.17 -23.02
N ARG A 263 -5.32 -2.92 -22.91
CA ARG A 263 -4.39 -2.85 -24.04
C ARG A 263 -2.99 -3.25 -23.60
N TRP A 264 -2.30 -4.02 -24.44
CA TRP A 264 -0.88 -4.29 -24.24
C TRP A 264 -0.07 -3.01 -24.40
N LYS A 265 0.44 -2.49 -23.28
CA LYS A 265 1.25 -1.26 -23.22
C LYS A 265 2.70 -1.64 -23.02
N LEU A 266 3.50 -1.61 -24.09
CA LEU A 266 4.94 -1.83 -24.02
C LEU A 266 5.66 -0.49 -23.80
N PRO A 267 6.44 -0.34 -22.71
CA PRO A 267 7.32 0.80 -22.55
C PRO A 267 8.55 0.68 -23.49
N PRO A 268 9.21 1.80 -23.83
CA PRO A 268 10.45 1.75 -24.60
C PRO A 268 11.55 1.00 -23.82
N GLY A 269 12.40 0.26 -24.54
CA GLY A 269 13.36 -0.67 -23.93
C GLY A 269 14.31 -0.06 -22.89
N TRP A 270 14.78 1.18 -23.12
CA TRP A 270 15.64 1.90 -22.17
C TRP A 270 14.94 2.18 -20.82
N SER A 271 13.61 2.34 -20.84
CA SER A 271 12.82 2.60 -19.65
C SER A 271 12.69 1.35 -18.77
N LEU A 272 12.82 0.15 -19.33
CA LEU A 272 12.76 -1.11 -18.58
C LEU A 272 13.82 -1.18 -17.49
N VAL A 273 15.06 -0.73 -17.78
CA VAL A 273 16.15 -0.73 -16.79
C VAL A 273 15.82 0.22 -15.63
N LYS A 274 15.32 1.42 -15.93
CA LYS A 274 14.90 2.39 -14.91
C LYS A 274 13.76 1.85 -14.05
N ILE A 275 12.75 1.26 -14.70
CA ILE A 275 11.55 0.73 -14.05
C ILE A 275 11.90 -0.49 -13.18
N PHE A 276 12.78 -1.37 -13.67
CA PHE A 276 13.31 -2.49 -12.91
C PHE A 276 14.11 -2.03 -11.68
N GLY A 277 15.04 -1.08 -11.86
CA GLY A 277 15.82 -0.52 -10.75
C GLY A 277 14.95 0.17 -9.70
N GLY A 278 13.90 0.88 -10.15
CA GLY A 278 12.88 1.45 -9.27
C GLY A 278 12.11 0.38 -8.50
N GLY A 279 11.75 -0.73 -9.16
CA GLY A 279 11.15 -1.91 -8.54
C GLY A 279 12.06 -2.53 -7.48
N LEU A 280 13.34 -2.73 -7.78
CA LEU A 280 14.34 -3.30 -6.86
C LEU A 280 14.51 -2.45 -5.61
N LEU A 281 14.65 -1.13 -5.77
CA LEU A 281 14.71 -0.19 -4.66
C LEU A 281 13.42 -0.23 -3.83
N MET A 282 12.26 -0.20 -4.49
CA MET A 282 10.96 -0.23 -3.84
C MET A 282 10.75 -1.53 -3.04
N GLY A 283 11.14 -2.68 -3.60
CA GLY A 283 11.05 -3.99 -2.94
C GLY A 283 11.91 -4.09 -1.69
N GLY A 284 13.20 -3.76 -1.81
CA GLY A 284 14.12 -3.81 -0.66
C GLY A 284 13.73 -2.81 0.44
N ALA A 285 13.37 -1.59 0.04
CA ALA A 285 12.93 -0.55 0.97
C ALA A 285 11.61 -0.88 1.67
N ALA A 286 10.69 -1.61 1.00
CA ALA A 286 9.43 -2.03 1.61
C ALA A 286 9.64 -3.00 2.78
N LEU A 287 10.65 -3.87 2.72
CA LEU A 287 10.99 -4.79 3.81
C LEU A 287 11.65 -4.05 4.97
N LEU A 288 12.47 -3.04 4.67
CA LEU A 288 13.07 -2.17 5.68
C LEU A 288 11.99 -1.34 6.41
N ALA A 289 11.07 -0.74 5.65
CA ALA A 289 9.94 0.04 6.13
C ALA A 289 8.79 -0.80 6.71
N GLU A 290 8.94 -2.14 6.75
CA GLU A 290 7.92 -3.11 7.18
C GLU A 290 6.56 -2.96 6.47
N GLY A 291 6.54 -2.43 5.26
CA GLY A 291 5.33 -2.28 4.47
C GLY A 291 5.49 -1.39 3.24
N CYS A 292 4.45 -1.39 2.42
CA CYS A 292 4.30 -0.47 1.31
C CYS A 292 3.36 0.69 1.66
N ASN A 293 3.13 1.56 0.70
CA ASN A 293 2.19 2.67 0.80
C ASN A 293 0.74 2.27 1.15
N ILE A 294 0.23 1.10 0.73
CA ILE A 294 -1.11 0.66 1.14
C ILE A 294 -1.08 0.16 2.59
N ASN A 295 -0.08 -0.66 2.93
CA ASN A 295 0.07 -1.18 4.29
C ASN A 295 0.30 -0.06 5.31
N GLN A 296 1.35 0.75 5.11
CA GLN A 296 1.70 1.80 6.07
C GLN A 296 0.81 3.03 5.93
N GLY A 297 0.34 3.37 4.74
CA GLY A 297 -0.44 4.58 4.53
C GLY A 297 -1.96 4.43 4.72
N LEU A 298 -2.52 3.23 4.56
CA LEU A 298 -3.96 2.97 4.80
C LEU A 298 -4.16 1.94 5.92
N THR A 299 -3.67 0.73 5.75
CA THR A 299 -3.99 -0.43 6.62
C THR A 299 -3.54 -0.23 8.08
N ASN A 300 -2.28 0.14 8.29
CA ASN A 300 -1.71 0.38 9.62
C ASN A 300 -1.90 1.83 10.08
N SER A 301 -1.98 2.80 9.16
CA SER A 301 -2.35 4.17 9.56
C SER A 301 -3.79 4.23 10.08
N ALA A 302 -4.66 3.30 9.67
CA ALA A 302 -5.99 3.14 10.24
C ALA A 302 -6.00 2.80 11.73
N THR A 303 -4.89 2.25 12.25
CA THR A 303 -4.72 1.95 13.69
C THR A 303 -4.13 3.12 14.48
N LEU A 304 -3.90 4.25 13.80
CA LEU A 304 -3.25 5.45 14.35
C LEU A 304 -1.85 5.17 14.91
N SER A 305 -1.14 4.18 14.36
CA SER A 305 0.26 3.89 14.70
C SER A 305 1.19 5.01 14.22
N ILE A 306 2.03 5.51 15.13
CA ILE A 306 3.01 6.55 14.81
C ILE A 306 4.05 6.04 13.83
N GLY A 307 4.45 4.77 13.97
CA GLY A 307 5.42 4.18 13.06
C GLY A 307 4.93 4.20 11.62
N SER A 308 3.66 3.91 11.40
CA SER A 308 3.04 3.92 10.08
C SER A 308 2.87 5.32 9.51
N LEU A 309 2.45 6.29 10.33
CA LEU A 309 2.32 7.69 9.92
C LEU A 309 3.68 8.29 9.54
N VAL A 310 4.72 8.05 10.35
CA VAL A 310 6.09 8.52 10.07
C VAL A 310 6.65 7.87 8.81
N THR A 311 6.45 6.56 8.64
CA THR A 311 6.86 5.86 7.41
C THR A 311 6.16 6.42 6.19
N PHE A 312 4.85 6.65 6.27
CA PHE A 312 4.07 7.20 5.16
C PHE A 312 4.51 8.63 4.81
N ALA A 313 4.74 9.48 5.81
CA ALA A 313 5.28 10.82 5.61
C ALA A 313 6.67 10.79 4.94
N SER A 314 7.52 9.85 5.37
CA SER A 314 8.84 9.62 4.78
C SER A 314 8.75 9.11 3.34
N MET A 315 7.78 8.26 3.01
CA MET A 315 7.48 7.85 1.62
C MET A 315 7.06 9.03 0.75
N ALA A 316 6.21 9.91 1.28
CA ALA A 316 5.80 11.13 0.57
C ALA A 316 6.98 12.08 0.35
N LEU A 317 7.84 12.26 1.36
CA LEU A 317 9.05 13.08 1.26
C LEU A 317 10.04 12.51 0.23
N GLY A 318 10.26 11.19 0.23
CA GLY A 318 11.14 10.53 -0.73
C GLY A 318 10.63 10.65 -2.17
N ALA A 319 9.31 10.55 -2.36
CA ALA A 319 8.67 10.78 -3.65
C ALA A 319 8.83 12.24 -4.09
N TRP A 320 8.62 13.21 -3.19
CA TRP A 320 8.82 14.63 -3.49
C TRP A 320 10.28 14.92 -3.88
N LEU A 321 11.26 14.40 -3.15
CA LEU A 321 12.69 14.55 -3.46
C LEU A 321 13.04 14.00 -4.85
N ALA A 322 12.50 12.83 -5.20
CA ALA A 322 12.70 12.25 -6.52
C ALA A 322 12.06 13.07 -7.64
N LEU A 323 10.83 13.58 -7.42
CA LEU A 323 10.18 14.48 -8.37
C LEU A 323 10.96 15.78 -8.56
N TRP A 324 11.46 16.35 -7.45
CA TRP A 324 12.28 17.55 -7.48
C TRP A 324 13.57 17.33 -8.26
N ALA A 325 14.30 16.26 -7.97
CA ALA A 325 15.56 15.94 -8.62
C ALA A 325 15.42 15.63 -10.13
N LEU A 326 14.33 14.97 -10.53
CA LEU A 326 14.12 14.53 -11.92
C LEU A 326 13.48 15.61 -12.79
N TYR A 327 12.52 16.37 -12.27
CA TYR A 327 11.67 17.26 -13.07
C TYR A 327 11.83 18.73 -12.70
N LEU A 328 11.80 19.08 -11.42
CA LEU A 328 11.80 20.49 -11.01
C LEU A 328 13.18 21.15 -11.05
N ARG A 329 14.27 20.39 -10.84
CA ARG A 329 15.64 20.92 -10.91
C ARG A 329 16.09 21.26 -12.34
N ARG A 330 15.42 20.70 -13.35
CA ARG A 330 15.80 20.83 -14.77
C ARG A 330 14.94 21.85 -15.53
N GLY A 331 13.92 22.42 -14.89
CA GLY A 331 13.10 23.52 -15.42
C GLY A 331 13.51 24.83 -14.76
#